data_AF-A0AB37UXA1-F1
#
_entry.id   AF-A0AB37UXA1-F1
#
_cell.length_a   1.000
_cell.length_b   1.000
_cell.length_c   1.000
_cell.angle_alpha   90.00
_cell.angle_beta   90.00
_cell.angle_gamma   90.00
#
_symmetry.space_group_name_H-M   'P 1'
#
loop_
_entity.id
_entity.type
_entity.pdbx_description
1 polymer ?
#
loop_
_entity_poly.entity_id
_entity_poly.type
_entity_poly.pdbx_seq_one_letter_code
_entity_poly.pdbx_strand_id
1 'polypeptide(L)'
;MKLPKALNEATAGAALKYHIKRALERSHSISDFSKNLELSAQKSHFSNNTLKIIEELNNGIKQASEEIKEKASDLQHATTPLKEFGKNYPEFALKPKEALEKLLQERNGQVAGAAYREDLGGIDFVWGTPKTKESVGYGLAHVLERREQQALADGLSEAEAKEYALNIVKSIPEVLEKGTKGTDHLGRVFVDYGNKRVGLNNTWNNKDLENHWVISSYELRDTTEKPTHFPTSQAITKEKDIHSLNSVEPNPTPKP
;
A
#
# COMPACT_ATOMS: atom_id res chain seq x y z
N MET A 1 52.04 35.64 4.52
CA MET A 1 51.39 35.71 3.19
C MET A 1 50.06 34.94 3.30
N LYS A 2 48.89 35.59 3.17
CA LYS A 2 47.59 34.89 3.22
C LYS A 2 47.32 34.27 1.85
N LEU A 3 46.99 32.97 1.82
CA LEU A 3 46.63 32.26 0.60
C LEU A 3 45.31 32.79 -0.01
N PRO A 4 45.13 32.72 -1.35
CA PRO A 4 43.89 33.13 -2.00
C PRO A 4 42.69 32.30 -1.51
N LYS A 5 41.54 32.95 -1.32
CA LYS A 5 40.31 32.33 -0.79
C LYS A 5 39.91 31.05 -1.53
N ALA A 6 39.98 31.06 -2.87
CA ALA A 6 39.67 29.90 -3.71
C ALA A 6 40.59 28.70 -3.48
N LEU A 7 41.88 28.92 -3.17
CA LEU A 7 42.82 27.84 -2.89
C LEU A 7 42.55 27.20 -1.52
N ASN A 8 42.11 28.00 -0.54
CA ASN A 8 41.74 27.50 0.79
C ASN A 8 40.47 26.65 0.76
N GLU A 9 39.48 27.02 -0.04
CA GLU A 9 38.23 26.27 -0.20
C GLU A 9 38.45 24.93 -0.93
N ALA A 10 39.23 24.93 -2.02
CA ALA A 10 39.59 23.70 -2.73
C ALA A 10 40.37 22.72 -1.84
N THR A 11 41.30 23.23 -1.03
CA THR A 11 42.08 22.41 -0.09
C THR A 11 41.20 21.85 1.04
N ALA A 12 40.26 22.65 1.58
CA ALA A 12 39.32 22.20 2.59
C ALA A 12 38.34 21.13 2.06
N GLY A 13 37.87 21.27 0.82
CA GLY A 13 37.03 20.29 0.15
C GLY A 13 37.75 18.96 -0.08
N ALA A 14 39.01 18.99 -0.51
CA ALA A 14 39.84 17.79 -0.68
C ALA A 14 40.08 17.06 0.65
N ALA A 15 40.35 17.81 1.73
CA ALA A 15 40.51 17.25 3.07
C ALA A 15 39.21 16.60 3.58
N LEU A 16 38.07 17.30 3.48
CA LEU A 16 36.76 16.74 3.86
C LEU A 16 36.46 15.44 3.09
N LYS A 17 36.68 15.44 1.77
CA LYS A 17 36.52 14.25 0.92
C LYS A 17 37.38 13.08 1.39
N TYR A 18 38.66 13.34 1.71
CA TYR A 18 39.56 12.31 2.25
C TYR A 18 39.03 11.71 3.56
N HIS A 19 38.55 12.54 4.47
CA HIS A 19 38.05 12.10 5.77
C HIS A 19 36.73 11.32 5.67
N ILE A 20 35.79 11.76 4.83
CA ILE A 20 34.57 11.00 4.52
C ILE A 20 34.93 9.64 3.92
N LYS A 21 35.83 9.61 2.93
CA LYS A 21 36.27 8.35 2.31
C LYS A 21 36.86 7.39 3.35
N ARG A 22 37.72 7.91 4.23
CA ARG A 22 38.35 7.11 5.28
C ARG A 22 37.36 6.62 6.33
N ALA A 23 36.34 7.41 6.65
CA ALA A 23 35.23 6.98 7.50
C ALA A 23 34.44 5.85 6.84
N LEU A 24 34.12 5.95 5.54
CA LEU A 24 33.45 4.88 4.78
C LEU A 24 34.27 3.58 4.76
N GLU A 25 35.56 3.66 4.40
CA GLU A 25 36.45 2.49 4.30
C GLU A 25 36.63 1.73 5.63
N ARG A 26 36.29 2.35 6.76
CA ARG A 26 36.48 1.80 8.11
C ARG A 26 35.19 1.43 8.82
N SER A 27 34.05 1.60 8.16
CA SER A 27 32.74 1.45 8.77
C SER A 27 31.98 0.29 8.15
N HIS A 28 31.40 -0.55 9.00
CA HIS A 28 30.57 -1.67 8.57
C HIS A 28 29.08 -1.43 8.89
N SER A 29 28.76 -0.27 9.47
CA SER A 29 27.41 0.18 9.78
C SER A 29 27.29 1.70 9.68
N ILE A 30 26.06 2.21 9.61
CA ILE A 30 25.77 3.66 9.62
C ILE A 30 26.24 4.30 10.94
N SER A 31 26.09 3.57 12.05
CA SER A 31 26.57 3.99 13.38
C SER A 31 28.09 4.13 13.41
N ASP A 32 28.82 3.13 12.87
CA ASP A 32 30.28 3.19 12.76
C ASP A 32 30.72 4.35 11.89
N PHE A 33 30.03 4.59 10.77
CA PHE A 33 30.32 5.69 9.86
C PHE A 33 30.21 7.04 10.55
N SER A 34 29.08 7.28 11.21
CA SER A 34 28.82 8.55 11.91
C SER A 34 29.86 8.80 13.00
N LYS A 35 30.18 7.76 13.80
CA LYS A 35 31.20 7.82 14.84
C LYS A 35 32.60 8.08 14.28
N ASN A 36 32.97 7.41 13.18
CA ASN A 36 34.27 7.58 12.55
C ASN A 36 34.42 8.97 11.92
N LEU A 37 33.36 9.48 11.28
CA LEU A 37 33.35 10.82 10.71
C LEU A 37 33.46 11.89 11.80
N GLU A 38 32.76 11.73 12.91
CA GLU A 38 32.83 12.64 14.06
C GLU A 38 34.23 12.64 14.72
N LEU A 39 34.80 11.46 14.98
CA LEU A 39 36.18 11.34 15.46
C LEU A 39 37.18 11.95 14.49
N SER A 40 36.94 11.81 13.20
CA SER A 40 37.78 12.40 12.16
C SER A 40 37.65 13.92 12.14
N ALA A 41 36.46 14.47 12.35
CA ALA A 41 36.24 15.91 12.43
C ALA A 41 36.95 16.52 13.65
N GLN A 42 36.86 15.85 14.81
CA GLN A 42 37.53 16.28 16.05
C GLN A 42 39.06 16.26 15.96
N LYS A 43 39.62 15.28 15.24
CA LYS A 43 41.08 15.14 15.07
C LYS A 43 41.65 16.05 13.97
N SER A 44 40.80 16.64 13.14
CA SER A 44 41.22 17.47 12.01
C SER A 44 41.11 18.95 12.34
N HIS A 45 42.07 19.75 11.84
CA HIS A 45 42.05 21.21 11.95
C HIS A 45 41.14 21.85 10.90
N PHE A 46 39.87 21.42 10.87
CA PHE A 46 38.90 21.96 9.95
C PHE A 46 38.47 23.39 10.33
N SER A 47 38.03 24.15 9.32
CA SER A 47 37.40 25.44 9.56
C SER A 47 36.04 25.25 10.24
N ASN A 48 35.56 26.25 10.99
CA ASN A 48 34.23 26.22 11.60
C ASN A 48 33.11 25.94 10.58
N ASN A 49 33.25 26.46 9.35
CA ASN A 49 32.28 26.20 8.28
C ASN A 49 32.26 24.72 7.87
N THR A 50 33.45 24.10 7.75
CA THR A 50 33.57 22.67 7.42
C THR A 50 33.05 21.79 8.55
N LEU A 51 33.31 22.15 9.82
CA LEU A 51 32.76 21.45 10.99
C LEU A 51 31.23 21.50 10.98
N LYS A 52 30.64 22.66 10.69
CA LYS A 52 29.19 22.81 10.56
C LYS A 52 28.60 21.91 9.47
N ILE A 53 29.25 21.81 8.32
CA ILE A 53 28.82 20.89 7.24
C ILE A 53 28.87 19.42 7.70
N ILE A 54 29.91 19.03 8.44
CA ILE A 54 30.02 17.65 8.97
C ILE A 54 28.92 17.39 10.00
N GLU A 55 28.62 18.35 10.87
CA GLU A 55 27.55 18.26 11.86
C GLU A 55 26.18 18.12 11.17
N GLU A 56 25.87 18.95 10.18
CA GLU A 56 24.66 18.86 9.36
C GLU A 56 24.55 17.49 8.66
N LEU A 57 25.66 16.99 8.11
CA LEU A 57 25.70 15.67 7.47
C LEU A 57 25.42 14.54 8.47
N ASN A 58 26.06 14.55 9.64
CA ASN A 58 25.82 13.55 10.70
C ASN A 58 24.36 13.58 11.19
N ASN A 59 23.79 14.78 11.36
CA ASN A 59 22.39 14.92 11.75
C ASN A 59 21.44 14.37 10.68
N GLY A 60 21.70 14.65 9.39
CA GLY A 60 20.92 14.08 8.28
C GLY A 60 21.02 12.55 8.20
N ILE A 61 22.21 12.00 8.43
CA ILE A 61 22.42 10.54 8.47
C ILE A 61 21.66 9.92 9.64
N LYS A 62 21.68 10.56 10.81
CA LYS A 62 20.93 10.10 11.98
C LYS A 62 19.43 10.05 11.70
N GLN A 63 18.86 11.13 11.15
CA GLN A 63 17.44 11.19 10.79
C GLN A 63 17.07 10.11 9.77
N ALA A 64 17.86 9.96 8.69
CA ALA A 64 17.63 8.91 7.70
C ALA A 64 17.73 7.50 8.32
N SER A 65 18.66 7.28 9.25
CA SER A 65 18.79 6.00 9.94
C SER A 65 17.60 5.69 10.84
N GLU A 66 17.02 6.70 11.50
CA GLU A 66 15.83 6.56 12.34
C GLU A 66 14.60 6.24 11.47
N GLU A 67 14.41 6.97 10.37
CA GLU A 67 13.31 6.74 9.41
C GLU A 67 13.38 5.33 8.78
N ILE A 68 14.57 4.87 8.39
CA ILE A 68 14.76 3.51 7.84
C ILE A 68 14.43 2.45 8.90
N LYS A 69 14.83 2.68 10.16
CA LYS A 69 14.56 1.74 11.25
C LYS A 69 13.06 1.63 11.54
N GLU A 70 12.35 2.76 11.52
CA GLU A 70 10.90 2.80 11.67
C GLU A 70 10.21 2.03 10.55
N LYS A 71 10.52 2.33 9.28
CA LYS A 71 9.98 1.61 8.11
C LYS A 71 10.30 0.11 8.13
N ALA A 72 11.50 -0.28 8.55
CA ALA A 72 11.86 -1.68 8.68
C ALA A 72 11.05 -2.40 9.77
N SER A 73 10.81 -1.72 10.89
CA SER A 73 9.93 -2.21 11.95
C SER A 73 8.51 -2.39 11.42
N ASP A 74 7.94 -1.38 10.77
CA ASP A 74 6.57 -1.44 10.25
C ASP A 74 6.39 -2.58 9.23
N LEU A 75 7.37 -2.79 8.35
CA LEU A 75 7.35 -3.90 7.40
C LEU A 75 7.47 -5.27 8.08
N GLN A 76 8.22 -5.37 9.17
CA GLN A 76 8.33 -6.61 9.94
C GLN A 76 7.00 -6.96 10.62
N HIS A 77 6.33 -5.97 11.22
CA HIS A 77 4.99 -6.17 11.80
C HIS A 77 3.98 -6.51 10.70
N ALA A 78 4.02 -5.77 9.58
CA ALA A 78 3.17 -6.00 8.41
C ALA A 78 3.25 -7.42 7.84
N THR A 79 4.39 -8.10 7.97
CA THR A 79 4.60 -9.45 7.40
C THR A 79 4.45 -10.56 8.43
N THR A 80 4.03 -10.25 9.66
CA THR A 80 3.82 -11.23 10.72
C THR A 80 2.48 -11.96 10.50
N PRO A 81 2.47 -13.28 10.25
CA PRO A 81 1.25 -14.02 9.94
C PRO A 81 0.41 -14.34 11.17
N LEU A 82 -0.92 -14.37 10.98
CA LEU A 82 -1.85 -14.83 12.00
C LEU A 82 -2.08 -16.35 11.86
N LYS A 83 -1.79 -17.14 12.90
CA LYS A 83 -1.85 -18.63 12.82
C LYS A 83 -3.23 -19.14 12.46
N GLU A 84 -4.27 -18.43 12.88
CA GLU A 84 -5.69 -18.74 12.69
C GLU A 84 -6.10 -18.72 11.21
N PHE A 85 -5.35 -18.00 10.36
CA PHE A 85 -5.56 -17.99 8.91
C PHE A 85 -4.86 -19.13 8.17
N GLY A 86 -4.18 -20.03 8.89
CA GLY A 86 -3.55 -21.23 8.32
C GLY A 86 -2.16 -20.96 7.75
N LYS A 87 -1.81 -21.70 6.68
CA LYS A 87 -0.48 -21.63 6.07
C LYS A 87 -0.21 -20.23 5.51
N ASN A 88 0.92 -19.64 5.88
CA ASN A 88 1.40 -18.39 5.28
C ASN A 88 2.29 -18.68 4.07
N TYR A 89 2.19 -17.86 3.02
CA TYR A 89 3.07 -17.88 1.85
C TYR A 89 3.91 -16.59 1.79
N PRO A 90 4.96 -16.46 2.63
CA PRO A 90 5.72 -15.22 2.80
C PRO A 90 6.47 -14.76 1.55
N GLU A 91 6.74 -15.65 0.59
CA GLU A 91 7.44 -15.33 -0.67
C GLU A 91 6.67 -14.35 -1.58
N PHE A 92 5.37 -14.16 -1.30
CA PHE A 92 4.47 -13.26 -1.99
C PHE A 92 4.10 -11.99 -1.19
N ALA A 93 4.75 -11.74 -0.04
CA ALA A 93 4.59 -10.48 0.68
C ALA A 93 5.00 -9.28 -0.22
N LEU A 94 4.27 -8.17 -0.11
CA LEU A 94 4.39 -6.96 -0.93
C LEU A 94 4.24 -7.19 -2.45
N LYS A 95 3.64 -8.31 -2.84
CA LYS A 95 3.34 -8.68 -4.24
C LYS A 95 1.86 -9.01 -4.37
N PRO A 96 0.97 -8.01 -4.32
CA PRO A 96 -0.46 -8.26 -4.10
C PRO A 96 -1.10 -9.08 -5.24
N LYS A 97 -0.65 -8.93 -6.49
CA LYS A 97 -1.18 -9.71 -7.62
C LYS A 97 -0.78 -11.18 -7.50
N GLU A 98 0.49 -11.46 -7.23
CA GLU A 98 1.03 -12.80 -7.09
C GLU A 98 0.50 -13.49 -5.82
N ALA A 99 0.35 -12.73 -4.73
CA ALA A 99 -0.29 -13.19 -3.50
C ALA A 99 -1.72 -13.64 -3.74
N LEU A 100 -2.48 -12.86 -4.51
CA LEU A 100 -3.85 -13.21 -4.88
C LEU A 100 -3.90 -14.50 -5.72
N GLU A 101 -3.11 -14.56 -6.79
CA GLU A 101 -3.07 -15.75 -7.66
C GLU A 101 -2.64 -17.00 -6.88
N LYS A 102 -1.69 -16.86 -5.94
CA LYS A 102 -1.29 -17.96 -5.06
C LYS A 102 -2.47 -18.47 -4.22
N LEU A 103 -3.23 -17.59 -3.60
CA LEU A 103 -4.38 -17.98 -2.78
C LEU A 103 -5.53 -18.55 -3.61
N LEU A 104 -5.75 -18.04 -4.83
CA LEU A 104 -6.73 -18.61 -5.77
C LEU A 104 -6.36 -20.03 -6.20
N GLN A 105 -5.06 -20.31 -6.36
CA GLN A 105 -4.55 -21.64 -6.70
C GLN A 105 -4.67 -22.60 -5.51
N GLU A 106 -4.21 -22.20 -4.33
CA GLU A 106 -4.12 -23.06 -3.14
C GLU A 106 -5.46 -23.23 -2.43
N ARG A 107 -6.33 -22.22 -2.53
CA ARG A 107 -7.64 -22.16 -1.86
C ARG A 107 -7.55 -22.44 -0.35
N ASN A 108 -6.48 -21.95 0.27
CA ASN A 108 -6.27 -22.01 1.71
C ASN A 108 -5.22 -20.98 2.12
N GLY A 109 -5.09 -20.77 3.43
CA GLY A 109 -3.98 -20.00 3.98
C GLY A 109 -4.13 -18.49 3.81
N GLN A 110 -2.98 -17.83 3.87
CA GLN A 110 -2.84 -16.38 3.81
C GLN A 110 -1.52 -15.96 3.15
N VAL A 111 -1.47 -14.69 2.77
CA VAL A 111 -0.24 -13.95 2.55
C VAL A 111 -0.26 -12.75 3.48
N ALA A 112 0.49 -12.84 4.57
CA ALA A 112 0.64 -11.74 5.51
C ALA A 112 1.45 -10.61 4.87
N GLY A 113 0.96 -9.37 4.98
CA GLY A 113 1.56 -8.21 4.33
C GLY A 113 1.59 -8.35 2.81
N ALA A 114 0.54 -8.92 2.20
CA ALA A 114 0.39 -9.02 0.75
C ALA A 114 0.48 -7.64 0.07
N ALA A 115 -0.06 -6.62 0.73
CA ALA A 115 0.14 -5.22 0.39
C ALA A 115 0.53 -4.42 1.65
N TYR A 116 1.04 -3.20 1.43
CA TYR A 116 1.34 -2.24 2.48
C TYR A 116 0.95 -0.84 2.00
N ARG A 117 0.37 -0.04 2.89
CA ARG A 117 0.10 1.39 2.63
C ARG A 117 0.41 2.20 3.88
N GLU A 118 0.97 3.39 3.72
CA GLU A 118 1.30 4.26 4.86
C GLU A 118 0.06 4.65 5.69
N ASP A 119 -1.13 4.73 5.07
CA ASP A 119 -2.38 5.09 5.74
C ASP A 119 -3.15 3.91 6.36
N LEU A 120 -2.69 2.67 6.16
CA LEU A 120 -3.34 1.43 6.65
C LEU A 120 -2.39 0.43 7.34
N GLY A 121 -1.08 0.53 7.12
CA GLY A 121 -0.11 -0.49 7.50
C GLY A 121 -0.14 -1.71 6.58
N GLY A 122 0.20 -2.87 7.14
CA GLY A 122 0.16 -4.16 6.44
C GLY A 122 -1.27 -4.59 6.11
N ILE A 123 -1.45 -5.14 4.91
CA ILE A 123 -2.74 -5.67 4.44
C ILE A 123 -2.55 -7.14 4.06
N ASP A 124 -3.21 -8.02 4.81
CA ASP A 124 -3.16 -9.45 4.60
C ASP A 124 -4.21 -9.89 3.58
N PHE A 125 -3.81 -10.78 2.67
CA PHE A 125 -4.77 -11.52 1.85
C PHE A 125 -5.00 -12.87 2.50
N VAL A 126 -6.27 -13.21 2.73
CA VAL A 126 -6.66 -14.41 3.46
C VAL A 126 -7.67 -15.18 2.61
N TRP A 127 -7.47 -16.49 2.45
CA TRP A 127 -8.45 -17.31 1.74
C TRP A 127 -9.81 -17.29 2.46
N GLY A 128 -9.78 -17.54 3.77
CA GLY A 128 -10.94 -17.44 4.64
C GLY A 128 -11.98 -18.54 4.42
N THR A 129 -13.23 -18.23 4.73
CA THR A 129 -14.33 -19.20 4.67
C THR A 129 -15.57 -18.58 4.02
N PRO A 130 -16.35 -19.35 3.25
CA PRO A 130 -17.65 -18.90 2.76
C PRO A 130 -18.61 -18.63 3.93
N LYS A 131 -19.75 -17.99 3.62
CA LYS A 131 -20.81 -17.79 4.61
C LYS A 131 -21.56 -19.11 4.83
N THR A 132 -21.72 -19.50 6.08
CA THR A 132 -22.53 -20.67 6.46
C THR A 132 -23.61 -20.26 7.46
N LYS A 133 -24.34 -21.21 8.05
CA LYS A 133 -25.27 -20.91 9.15
C LYS A 133 -24.53 -20.52 10.43
N GLU A 134 -23.30 -20.99 10.57
CA GLU A 134 -22.43 -20.86 11.74
C GLU A 134 -21.33 -19.80 11.56
N SER A 135 -21.06 -19.36 10.32
CA SER A 135 -20.03 -18.37 9.98
C SER A 135 -20.59 -17.24 9.13
N VAL A 136 -20.24 -16.00 9.45
CA VAL A 136 -20.58 -14.82 8.63
C VAL A 136 -19.84 -14.78 7.28
N GLY A 137 -18.83 -15.64 7.12
CA GLY A 137 -17.95 -15.69 5.96
C GLY A 137 -16.97 -14.52 5.95
N TYR A 138 -15.77 -14.76 5.44
CA TYR A 138 -14.72 -13.75 5.32
C TYR A 138 -13.65 -14.17 4.30
N GLY A 139 -12.83 -13.21 3.87
CA GLY A 139 -11.71 -13.47 2.95
C GLY A 139 -12.15 -13.70 1.50
N LEU A 140 -11.20 -14.16 0.68
CA LEU A 140 -11.42 -14.35 -0.75
C LEU A 140 -12.51 -15.38 -1.07
N ALA A 141 -12.60 -16.46 -0.29
CA ALA A 141 -13.64 -17.48 -0.43
C ALA A 141 -15.04 -16.89 -0.28
N HIS A 142 -15.23 -16.00 0.69
CA HIS A 142 -16.49 -15.29 0.89
C HIS A 142 -16.80 -14.32 -0.25
N VAL A 143 -15.81 -13.58 -0.74
CA VAL A 143 -16.02 -12.68 -1.88
C VAL A 143 -16.51 -13.46 -3.10
N LEU A 144 -15.83 -14.54 -3.45
CA LEU A 144 -16.20 -15.40 -4.58
C LEU A 144 -17.63 -15.91 -4.44
N GLU A 145 -17.95 -16.55 -3.31
CA GLU A 145 -19.29 -17.11 -3.06
C GLU A 145 -20.38 -16.02 -3.17
N ARG A 146 -20.19 -14.89 -2.50
CA ARG A 146 -21.23 -13.85 -2.44
C ARG A 146 -21.43 -13.17 -3.79
N ARG A 147 -20.37 -12.98 -4.57
CA ARG A 147 -20.48 -12.38 -5.91
C ARG A 147 -21.09 -13.37 -6.92
N GLU A 148 -20.77 -14.65 -6.81
CA GLU A 148 -21.39 -15.70 -7.63
C GLU A 148 -22.90 -15.78 -7.34
N GLN A 149 -23.29 -15.87 -6.06
CA GLN A 149 -24.71 -15.88 -5.66
C GLN A 149 -25.46 -14.63 -6.12
N GLN A 150 -24.82 -13.45 -6.05
CA GLN A 150 -25.40 -12.21 -6.53
C GLN A 150 -25.66 -12.25 -8.04
N ALA A 151 -24.67 -12.68 -8.83
CA ALA A 151 -24.82 -12.77 -10.29
C ALA A 151 -25.88 -13.81 -10.70
N LEU A 152 -25.94 -14.96 -10.03
CA LEU A 152 -26.99 -15.96 -10.25
C LEU A 152 -28.39 -15.40 -9.95
N ALA A 153 -28.54 -14.64 -8.84
CA ALA A 153 -29.80 -13.98 -8.50
C ALA A 153 -30.18 -12.89 -9.52
N ASP A 154 -29.19 -12.25 -10.13
CA ASP A 154 -29.34 -11.29 -11.22
C ASP A 154 -29.62 -11.97 -12.59
N GLY A 155 -29.68 -13.31 -12.64
CA GLY A 155 -30.10 -14.10 -13.81
C GLY A 155 -28.98 -14.60 -14.72
N LEU A 156 -27.71 -14.47 -14.31
CA LEU A 156 -26.56 -14.96 -15.07
C LEU A 156 -26.44 -16.49 -15.02
N SER A 157 -25.79 -17.07 -16.02
CA SER A 157 -25.40 -18.48 -15.97
C SER A 157 -24.30 -18.72 -14.93
N GLU A 158 -24.12 -19.99 -14.54
CA GLU A 158 -23.08 -20.37 -13.57
C GLU A 158 -21.66 -19.99 -14.03
N ALA A 159 -21.37 -20.11 -15.33
CA ALA A 159 -20.07 -19.73 -15.87
C ALA A 159 -19.84 -18.22 -15.80
N GLU A 160 -20.83 -17.41 -16.18
CA GLU A 160 -20.76 -15.95 -16.13
C GLU A 160 -20.68 -15.44 -14.68
N ALA A 161 -21.41 -16.08 -13.76
CA ALA A 161 -21.39 -15.72 -12.34
C ALA A 161 -20.01 -15.96 -11.70
N LYS A 162 -19.36 -17.09 -12.04
CA LYS A 162 -17.99 -17.38 -11.59
C LYS A 162 -16.97 -16.41 -12.18
N GLU A 163 -17.10 -16.08 -13.46
CA GLU A 163 -16.23 -15.09 -14.11
C GLU A 163 -16.37 -13.71 -13.47
N TYR A 164 -17.61 -13.26 -13.24
CA TYR A 164 -17.89 -12.01 -12.54
C TYR A 164 -17.25 -11.98 -11.14
N ALA A 165 -17.48 -13.03 -10.34
CA ALA A 165 -16.90 -13.14 -9.00
C ALA A 165 -15.36 -13.09 -9.02
N LEU A 166 -14.75 -13.77 -9.97
CA LEU A 166 -13.30 -13.77 -10.15
C LEU A 166 -12.77 -12.39 -10.56
N ASN A 167 -13.49 -11.66 -11.43
CA ASN A 167 -13.11 -10.31 -11.83
C ASN A 167 -13.13 -9.32 -10.65
N ILE A 168 -14.13 -9.43 -9.75
CA ILE A 168 -14.15 -8.64 -8.52
C ILE A 168 -12.93 -8.94 -7.65
N VAL A 169 -12.60 -10.21 -7.46
CA VAL A 169 -11.42 -10.61 -6.68
C VAL A 169 -10.12 -10.12 -7.31
N LYS A 170 -9.98 -10.25 -8.64
CA LYS A 170 -8.80 -9.79 -9.39
C LYS A 170 -8.61 -8.28 -9.39
N SER A 171 -9.65 -7.51 -9.10
CA SER A 171 -9.55 -6.06 -8.95
C SER A 171 -8.98 -5.61 -7.60
N ILE A 172 -8.96 -6.48 -6.57
CA ILE A 172 -8.55 -6.12 -5.21
C ILE A 172 -7.15 -5.46 -5.18
N PRO A 173 -6.10 -6.02 -5.82
CA PRO A 173 -4.78 -5.38 -5.84
C PRO A 173 -4.80 -3.95 -6.39
N GLU A 174 -5.53 -3.71 -7.47
CA GLU A 174 -5.61 -2.37 -8.08
C GLU A 174 -6.37 -1.39 -7.20
N VAL A 175 -7.49 -1.83 -6.60
CA VAL A 175 -8.26 -0.99 -5.68
C VAL A 175 -7.40 -0.61 -4.47
N LEU A 176 -6.62 -1.54 -3.92
CA LEU A 176 -5.72 -1.23 -2.81
C LEU A 176 -4.58 -0.29 -3.22
N GLU A 177 -4.02 -0.46 -4.41
CA GLU A 177 -2.92 0.37 -4.93
C GLU A 177 -3.35 1.81 -5.24
N LYS A 178 -4.51 2.00 -5.88
CA LYS A 178 -4.94 3.30 -6.41
C LYS A 178 -6.08 3.95 -5.63
N GLY A 179 -6.73 3.21 -4.76
CA GLY A 179 -7.95 3.63 -4.10
C GLY A 179 -7.75 4.50 -2.86
N THR A 180 -8.79 5.24 -2.53
CA THR A 180 -8.82 6.12 -1.36
C THR A 180 -9.38 5.37 -0.15
N LYS A 181 -8.69 5.49 0.99
CA LYS A 181 -9.16 4.94 2.27
C LYS A 181 -10.39 5.70 2.75
N GLY A 182 -11.38 4.96 3.24
CA GLY A 182 -12.52 5.50 3.96
C GLY A 182 -12.83 4.70 5.22
N THR A 183 -13.71 5.26 6.03
CA THR A 183 -14.23 4.60 7.24
C THR A 183 -15.70 4.96 7.38
N ASP A 184 -16.55 3.98 7.62
CA ASP A 184 -17.98 4.23 7.80
C ASP A 184 -18.32 4.60 9.25
N HIS A 185 -19.59 4.91 9.50
CA HIS A 185 -20.09 5.27 10.83
C HIS A 185 -19.94 4.15 11.90
N LEU A 186 -19.64 2.90 11.50
CA LEU A 186 -19.37 1.79 12.42
C LEU A 186 -17.87 1.59 12.65
N GLY A 187 -17.01 2.45 12.10
CA GLY A 187 -15.56 2.30 12.17
C GLY A 187 -15.00 1.25 11.21
N ARG A 188 -15.79 0.72 10.27
CA ARG A 188 -15.29 -0.27 9.31
C ARG A 188 -14.48 0.42 8.23
N VAL A 189 -13.26 -0.07 8.03
CA VAL A 189 -12.30 0.49 7.09
C VAL A 189 -12.54 -0.09 5.70
N PHE A 190 -12.41 0.73 4.66
CA PHE A 190 -12.50 0.29 3.29
C PHE A 190 -11.58 1.11 2.39
N VAL A 191 -11.35 0.62 1.17
CA VAL A 191 -10.67 1.34 0.10
C VAL A 191 -11.58 1.37 -1.12
N ASP A 192 -11.82 2.57 -1.65
CA ASP A 192 -12.64 2.78 -2.84
C ASP A 192 -11.79 3.20 -4.04
N TYR A 193 -12.07 2.61 -5.20
CA TYR A 193 -11.49 3.01 -6.48
C TYR A 193 -12.51 2.82 -7.59
N GLY A 194 -12.91 3.91 -8.24
CA GLY A 194 -14.03 3.91 -9.19
C GLY A 194 -15.32 3.43 -8.52
N ASN A 195 -16.01 2.47 -9.17
CA ASN A 195 -17.21 1.84 -8.63
C ASN A 195 -16.91 0.63 -7.73
N LYS A 196 -15.70 0.45 -7.22
CA LYS A 196 -15.29 -0.76 -6.46
C LYS A 196 -14.88 -0.39 -5.05
N ARG A 197 -15.23 -1.26 -4.10
CA ARG A 197 -14.88 -1.17 -2.69
C ARG A 197 -14.24 -2.46 -2.21
N VAL A 198 -13.07 -2.34 -1.59
CA VAL A 198 -12.45 -3.40 -0.79
C VAL A 198 -12.68 -3.10 0.68
N GLY A 199 -13.45 -3.97 1.36
CA GLY A 199 -13.65 -3.90 2.80
C GLY A 199 -12.47 -4.53 3.53
N LEU A 200 -12.00 -3.83 4.56
CA LEU A 200 -10.91 -4.26 5.43
C LEU A 200 -11.40 -4.46 6.85
N ASN A 201 -10.83 -5.43 7.55
CA ASN A 201 -11.02 -5.62 8.98
C ASN A 201 -9.65 -5.64 9.66
N ASN A 202 -9.55 -5.07 10.86
CA ASN A 202 -8.35 -5.02 11.69
C ASN A 202 -8.58 -5.72 13.03
N THR A 203 -9.55 -6.62 13.11
CA THR A 203 -9.84 -7.40 14.32
C THR A 203 -9.97 -8.88 14.00
N TRP A 204 -9.63 -9.71 14.97
CA TRP A 204 -9.88 -11.14 14.97
C TRP A 204 -10.21 -11.65 16.37
N ASN A 205 -11.33 -12.35 16.53
CA ASN A 205 -11.81 -12.86 17.83
C ASN A 205 -11.81 -11.78 18.94
N ASN A 206 -12.36 -10.59 18.65
CA ASN A 206 -12.43 -9.43 19.53
C ASN A 206 -11.07 -8.87 19.99
N LYS A 207 -9.99 -9.19 19.27
CA LYS A 207 -8.67 -8.59 19.47
C LYS A 207 -8.33 -7.71 18.29
N ASP A 208 -7.80 -6.54 18.58
CA ASP A 208 -7.24 -5.65 17.58
C ASP A 208 -5.97 -6.28 17.00
N LEU A 209 -5.81 -6.14 15.69
CA LEU A 209 -4.64 -6.51 14.92
C LEU A 209 -3.95 -5.24 14.44
N GLU A 210 -2.63 -5.28 14.38
CA GLU A 210 -1.84 -4.19 13.77
C GLU A 210 -2.08 -4.12 12.25
N ASN A 211 -2.26 -5.28 11.62
CA ASN A 211 -2.61 -5.39 10.22
C ASN A 211 -4.10 -5.26 9.95
N HIS A 212 -4.40 -4.78 8.75
CA HIS A 212 -5.69 -4.99 8.13
C HIS A 212 -5.68 -6.29 7.32
N TRP A 213 -6.85 -6.88 7.11
CA TRP A 213 -7.01 -8.01 6.22
C TRP A 213 -8.25 -7.84 5.35
N VAL A 214 -8.19 -8.34 4.11
CA VAL A 214 -9.30 -8.21 3.15
C VAL A 214 -10.45 -9.09 3.59
N ILE A 215 -11.54 -8.47 4.05
CA ILE A 215 -12.75 -9.18 4.50
C ILE A 215 -13.79 -9.33 3.40
N SER A 216 -13.89 -8.36 2.49
CA SER A 216 -14.86 -8.37 1.39
C SER A 216 -14.42 -7.49 0.23
N SER A 217 -15.03 -7.66 -0.94
CA SER A 217 -14.88 -6.78 -2.10
C SER A 217 -16.14 -6.82 -2.96
N TYR A 218 -16.58 -5.67 -3.47
CA TYR A 218 -17.80 -5.55 -4.27
C TYR A 218 -17.86 -4.24 -5.05
N GLU A 219 -18.76 -4.18 -6.03
CA GLU A 219 -19.08 -2.94 -6.73
C GLU A 219 -20.11 -2.11 -5.94
N LEU A 220 -19.85 -0.82 -5.84
CA LEU A 220 -20.79 0.20 -5.40
C LEU A 220 -21.81 0.41 -6.53
N ARG A 221 -23.06 0.01 -6.31
CA ARG A 221 -24.17 0.26 -7.23
C ARG A 221 -24.95 1.48 -6.75
N ASP A 222 -25.31 2.38 -7.66
CA ASP A 222 -26.37 3.35 -7.40
C ASP A 222 -27.69 2.59 -7.27
N THR A 223 -28.42 2.80 -6.17
CA THR A 223 -29.62 2.01 -5.82
C THR A 223 -30.81 2.27 -6.76
N THR A 224 -30.66 3.15 -7.74
CA THR A 224 -31.71 3.60 -8.67
C THR A 224 -31.74 2.83 -10.00
N GLU A 225 -30.74 2.02 -10.34
CA GLU A 225 -30.70 1.30 -11.63
C GLU A 225 -30.66 -0.23 -11.45
N LYS A 226 -31.63 -0.94 -12.05
CA LYS A 226 -31.57 -2.39 -12.19
C LYS A 226 -30.43 -2.77 -13.15
N PRO A 227 -29.68 -3.86 -12.89
CA PRO A 227 -28.52 -4.21 -13.70
C PRO A 227 -28.94 -4.55 -15.13
N THR A 228 -28.45 -3.78 -16.11
CA THR A 228 -28.65 -4.03 -17.54
C THR A 228 -27.37 -4.52 -18.23
N HIS A 229 -26.20 -4.44 -17.58
CA HIS A 229 -24.96 -5.03 -18.09
C HIS A 229 -23.92 -5.17 -16.98
N PHE A 230 -23.34 -6.36 -16.84
CA PHE A 230 -22.09 -6.53 -16.10
C PHE A 230 -20.92 -6.17 -17.03
N PRO A 231 -19.96 -5.33 -16.60
CA PRO A 231 -18.79 -5.06 -17.41
C PRO A 231 -17.94 -6.33 -17.53
N THR A 232 -17.96 -6.96 -18.70
CA THR A 232 -16.97 -7.97 -19.08
C THR A 232 -15.60 -7.32 -19.16
N SER A 233 -14.53 -8.08 -18.88
CA SER A 233 -13.14 -7.62 -18.73
C SER A 233 -12.58 -6.69 -19.82
N GLN A 234 -13.24 -6.59 -20.98
CA GLN A 234 -12.89 -5.67 -22.05
C GLN A 234 -13.26 -4.20 -21.79
N ALA A 235 -14.20 -3.90 -20.87
CA ALA A 235 -14.60 -2.52 -20.58
C ALA A 235 -13.61 -1.78 -19.65
N ILE A 236 -12.70 -2.49 -18.97
CA ILE A 236 -11.75 -1.90 -18.00
C ILE A 236 -10.63 -1.10 -18.71
N THR A 237 -10.48 -1.20 -20.04
CA THR A 237 -9.49 -0.43 -20.80
C THR A 237 -10.05 0.81 -21.51
N LYS A 238 -11.33 1.15 -21.32
CA LYS A 238 -11.91 2.38 -21.86
C LYS A 238 -12.69 3.10 -20.78
N GLU A 239 -12.00 3.99 -20.05
CA GLU A 239 -12.66 5.07 -19.32
C GLU A 239 -13.58 5.81 -20.29
N LYS A 240 -14.89 5.68 -20.09
CA LYS A 240 -15.85 6.68 -20.53
C LYS A 240 -16.11 7.56 -19.32
N ASP A 241 -15.54 8.75 -19.34
CA ASP A 241 -15.95 9.86 -18.49
C ASP A 241 -17.47 10.02 -18.57
N ILE A 242 -18.16 9.71 -17.46
CA ILE A 242 -19.55 10.07 -17.27
C ILE A 242 -19.58 11.37 -16.46
N HIS A 243 -19.20 12.47 -17.10
CA HIS A 243 -19.63 13.80 -16.66
C HIS A 243 -21.05 14.05 -17.18
N SER A 244 -22.06 13.77 -16.35
CA SER A 244 -23.41 14.34 -16.58
C SER A 244 -23.47 15.73 -15.95
N LEU A 245 -23.16 16.74 -16.75
CA LEU A 245 -23.47 18.14 -16.45
C LEU A 245 -24.93 18.41 -16.82
N ASN A 246 -25.82 18.44 -15.83
CA ASN A 246 -27.10 19.14 -15.99
C ASN A 246 -26.81 20.64 -16.00
N SER A 247 -26.86 21.27 -17.17
CA SER A 247 -27.01 22.72 -17.27
C SER A 247 -28.38 23.02 -17.85
N VAL A 248 -29.16 23.74 -17.05
CA VAL A 248 -30.48 24.26 -17.35
C VAL A 248 -30.34 25.34 -18.43
N GLU A 249 -30.89 25.13 -19.62
CA GLU A 249 -31.11 26.23 -20.56
C GLU A 249 -32.42 26.95 -20.22
N PRO A 250 -32.40 28.29 -20.21
CA PRO A 250 -33.53 29.01 -20.75
C PRO A 250 -33.03 30.04 -21.76
N ASN A 251 -33.56 30.04 -22.99
CA ASN A 251 -33.66 31.29 -23.75
C ASN A 251 -34.62 31.24 -24.95
N PRO A 252 -34.96 32.39 -25.55
CA PRO A 252 -36.34 32.78 -25.78
C PRO A 252 -36.68 32.82 -27.27
N THR A 253 -37.95 33.08 -27.54
CA THR A 253 -38.53 33.29 -28.86
C THR A 253 -37.86 34.47 -29.60
N PRO A 254 -37.91 34.44 -30.94
CA PRO A 254 -38.57 35.55 -31.62
C PRO A 254 -39.56 35.07 -32.70
N LYS A 255 -40.67 35.80 -32.78
CA LYS A 255 -41.66 35.73 -33.87
C LYS A 255 -41.29 36.77 -34.97
N PRO A 256 -41.86 36.64 -36.18
CA PRO A 256 -41.28 37.10 -37.45
C PRO A 256 -41.24 38.62 -37.65
#